data_AF-A0A7K2NWV2-F1
#
_entry.id   AF-A0A7K2NWV2-F1
#
_cell.length_a   1.000
_cell.length_b   1.000
_cell.length_c   1.000
_cell.angle_alpha   90.00
_cell.angle_beta   90.00
_cell.angle_gamma   90.00
#
_symmetry.space_group_name_H-M   'P 1'
#
loop_
_entity.id
_entity.type
_entity.pdbx_description
1 polymer ?
#
loop_
_entity_poly.entity_id
_entity_poly.type
_entity_poly.pdbx_seq_one_letter_code
_entity_poly.pdbx_strand_id
1 'polypeptide(L)'
;MAVQEARRGSGSDRDAYEAAHGGGCTCGDCPHGAREGHRRAVAAFLLRRDEFAAGQGLPAAVAHSASASRQWVSEELTQSAEAVAERGRAEGDAWLAALGRRTAAVVWAAVVLLLLGQSLTAVGTGWSAARTAGL
;
A
#
# COMPACT_ATOMS: atom_id res chain seq x y z
N MET A 1 45.03 10.46 25.81
CA MET A 1 43.90 9.52 25.95
C MET A 1 42.61 10.32 26.03
N ALA A 2 41.54 9.82 25.40
CA ALA A 2 40.11 10.14 25.61
C ALA A 2 39.47 11.39 24.98
N VAL A 3 39.43 11.54 23.64
CA VAL A 3 38.37 12.32 22.95
C VAL A 3 38.08 11.79 21.51
N GLN A 4 37.87 10.48 21.30
CA GLN A 4 37.50 9.96 19.96
C GLN A 4 36.44 8.85 19.90
N GLU A 5 35.77 8.48 20.99
CA GLU A 5 34.85 7.32 20.96
C GLU A 5 33.36 7.67 20.83
N ALA A 6 32.97 8.95 20.89
CA ALA A 6 31.55 9.34 20.91
C ALA A 6 30.88 9.51 19.53
N ARG A 7 31.59 9.30 18.41
CA ARG A 7 31.06 9.61 17.06
C ARG A 7 30.73 8.41 16.16
N ARG A 8 30.82 7.18 16.67
CA ARG A 8 30.54 5.95 15.90
C ARG A 8 29.17 5.33 16.14
N GLY A 9 28.35 5.88 17.04
CA GLY A 9 27.12 5.23 17.50
C GLY A 9 25.80 5.61 16.82
N SER A 10 25.76 6.61 15.93
CA SER A 10 24.46 7.15 15.45
C SER A 10 24.16 6.93 13.95
N GLY A 11 25.00 6.17 13.25
CA GLY A 11 24.83 5.91 11.81
C GLY A 11 24.26 4.54 11.46
N SER A 12 24.18 3.58 12.38
CA SER A 12 23.83 2.20 12.02
C SER A 12 22.33 1.90 12.02
N ASP A 13 21.53 2.57 12.86
CA ASP A 13 20.10 2.22 13.02
C ASP A 13 19.19 2.88 11.97
N ARG A 14 19.56 4.07 11.48
CA ARG A 14 18.81 4.74 10.39
C ARG A 14 19.11 4.10 9.04
N ASP A 15 20.36 3.73 8.80
CA ASP A 15 20.78 3.01 7.60
C ASP A 15 20.25 1.56 7.59
N ALA A 16 20.09 0.92 8.76
CA ALA A 16 19.43 -0.39 8.87
C ALA A 16 17.90 -0.32 8.65
N TYR A 17 17.25 0.77 9.08
CA TYR A 17 15.83 1.03 8.79
C TYR A 17 15.61 1.34 7.29
N GLU A 18 16.49 2.11 6.65
CA GLU A 18 16.40 2.40 5.21
C GLU A 18 16.84 1.21 4.33
N ALA A 19 17.82 0.40 4.74
CA ALA A 19 18.26 -0.77 3.99
C ALA A 19 17.28 -1.95 4.03
N ALA A 20 16.38 -2.01 5.01
CA ALA A 20 15.27 -2.97 5.05
C ALA A 20 14.14 -2.66 4.05
N HIS A 21 14.23 -1.53 3.32
CA HIS A 21 13.24 -1.12 2.32
C HIS A 21 13.67 -1.37 0.86
N GLY A 22 14.71 -2.20 0.66
CA GLY A 22 15.02 -2.79 -0.64
C GLY A 22 13.93 -3.76 -1.12
N GLY A 23 12.88 -3.24 -1.76
CA GLY A 23 12.05 -3.97 -2.71
C GLY A 23 11.06 -5.02 -2.17
N GLY A 24 10.86 -5.12 -0.86
CA GLY A 24 9.89 -6.06 -0.31
C GLY A 24 9.58 -5.79 1.15
N CYS A 25 8.71 -4.83 1.44
CA CYS A 25 8.18 -4.72 2.81
C CYS A 25 7.36 -5.99 3.09
N THR A 26 7.86 -6.82 4.00
CA THR A 26 7.20 -8.04 4.51
C THR A 26 6.20 -7.72 5.62
N CYS A 27 5.99 -6.43 5.94
CA CYS A 27 4.89 -6.03 6.79
C CYS A 27 3.60 -6.40 6.08
N GLY A 28 2.94 -7.46 6.56
CA GLY A 28 1.73 -8.03 5.96
C GLY A 28 0.60 -7.02 5.70
N ASP A 29 0.65 -5.86 6.35
CA ASP A 29 -0.37 -4.81 6.28
C ASP A 29 0.15 -3.44 5.75
N CYS A 30 1.37 -3.36 5.20
CA CYS A 30 1.83 -2.11 4.55
C CYS A 30 1.11 -1.94 3.19
N PRO A 31 0.45 -0.81 2.90
CA PRO A 31 -0.20 -0.57 1.59
C PRO A 31 0.80 -0.67 0.41
N HIS A 32 2.05 -0.32 0.67
CA HIS A 32 3.14 -0.45 -0.29
C HIS A 32 3.53 -1.90 -0.57
N GLY A 33 3.47 -2.80 0.43
CA GLY A 33 3.87 -4.20 0.31
C GLY A 33 2.77 -5.07 -0.26
N ALA A 34 1.51 -4.74 0.03
CA ALA A 34 0.38 -5.35 -0.66
C ALA A 34 0.45 -5.07 -2.18
N ARG A 35 0.69 -3.81 -2.56
CA ARG A 35 0.86 -3.40 -3.96
C ARG A 35 2.05 -4.04 -4.65
N GLU A 36 3.18 -4.12 -3.97
CA GLU A 36 4.37 -4.78 -4.50
C GLU A 36 4.20 -6.30 -4.59
N GLY A 37 3.48 -6.90 -3.64
CA GLY A 37 3.09 -8.31 -3.68
C GLY A 37 2.18 -8.65 -4.86
N HIS A 38 1.17 -7.81 -5.13
CA HIS A 38 0.31 -7.96 -6.30
C HIS A 38 1.08 -7.78 -7.61
N ARG A 39 1.96 -6.76 -7.71
CA ARG A 39 2.83 -6.58 -8.88
C ARG A 39 3.71 -7.78 -9.16
N ARG A 40 4.34 -8.35 -8.13
CA ARG A 40 5.14 -9.57 -8.26
C ARG A 40 4.29 -10.77 -8.69
N ALA A 41 3.08 -10.90 -8.16
CA ALA A 41 2.15 -11.96 -8.56
C ALA A 41 1.74 -11.84 -10.04
N VAL A 42 1.43 -10.62 -10.51
CA VAL A 42 1.13 -10.34 -11.92
C VAL A 42 2.35 -10.61 -12.81
N ALA A 43 3.54 -10.18 -12.41
CA ALA A 43 4.77 -10.45 -13.16
C ALA A 43 5.04 -11.96 -13.30
N ALA A 44 4.86 -12.73 -12.23
CA ALA A 44 5.00 -14.19 -12.27
C ALA A 44 3.94 -14.86 -13.17
N PHE A 45 2.70 -14.36 -13.17
CA PHE A 45 1.65 -14.83 -14.06
C PHE A 45 2.00 -14.58 -15.53
N LEU A 46 2.49 -13.38 -15.87
CA LEU A 46 2.91 -13.04 -17.22
C LEU A 46 4.07 -13.91 -17.69
N LEU A 47 5.07 -14.13 -16.82
CA LEU A 47 6.20 -15.02 -17.13
C LEU A 47 5.70 -16.43 -17.48
N ARG A 48 4.79 -17.00 -16.68
CA ARG A 48 4.23 -18.33 -16.93
C ARG A 48 3.42 -18.42 -18.22
N ARG A 49 2.65 -17.39 -18.54
CA ARG A 49 1.93 -17.30 -19.82
C ARG A 49 2.91 -17.29 -20.99
N ASP A 50 3.99 -16.53 -20.87
CA ASP A 50 4.99 -16.40 -21.92
C ASP A 50 5.82 -17.69 -22.08
N GLU A 51 6.09 -18.42 -21.00
CA GLU A 51 6.66 -19.78 -21.03
C GLU A 51 5.76 -20.75 -21.82
N PHE A 52 4.46 -20.77 -21.54
CA PHE A 52 3.51 -21.60 -22.27
C PHE A 52 3.39 -21.18 -23.75
N ALA A 53 3.45 -19.88 -24.05
CA ALA A 53 3.47 -19.38 -25.42
C ALA A 53 4.75 -19.78 -26.19
N ALA A 54 5.88 -19.88 -25.49
CA ALA A 54 7.13 -20.42 -26.03
C ALA A 54 7.13 -21.96 -26.14
N GLY A 55 6.05 -22.64 -25.72
CA GLY A 55 5.94 -24.10 -25.73
C GLY A 55 6.70 -24.79 -24.59
N GLN A 56 7.13 -24.05 -23.57
CA GLN A 56 7.82 -24.59 -22.40
C GLN A 56 6.84 -24.85 -21.25
N GLY A 57 7.21 -25.72 -20.31
CA GLY A 57 6.43 -25.98 -19.10
C GLY A 57 5.23 -26.92 -19.26
N LEU A 58 5.01 -27.49 -20.45
CA LEU A 58 3.95 -28.48 -20.67
C LEU A 58 4.37 -29.89 -20.21
N PRO A 59 3.51 -30.63 -19.50
CA PRO A 59 3.74 -32.04 -19.20
C PRO A 59 3.87 -32.88 -20.46
N ALA A 60 4.81 -33.83 -20.48
CA ALA A 60 4.99 -34.75 -21.61
C ALA A 60 3.71 -35.54 -21.94
N ALA A 61 2.89 -35.83 -20.93
CA ALA A 61 1.60 -36.50 -21.05
C ALA A 61 0.51 -35.69 -21.77
N VAL A 62 0.67 -34.37 -21.93
CA VAL A 62 -0.28 -33.55 -22.71
C VAL A 62 0.37 -32.97 -23.96
N ALA A 63 1.71 -32.94 -24.02
CA ALA A 63 2.47 -32.44 -25.17
C ALA A 63 2.22 -33.25 -26.45
N HIS A 64 1.82 -34.52 -26.34
CA HIS A 64 1.53 -35.37 -27.50
C HIS A 64 0.22 -35.03 -28.22
N SER A 65 -0.66 -34.22 -27.62
CA SER A 65 -1.95 -33.82 -28.22
C SER A 65 -2.17 -32.32 -28.11
N ALA A 66 -2.33 -31.66 -29.26
CA ALA A 66 -2.56 -30.23 -29.34
C ALA A 66 -3.87 -29.77 -28.66
N SER A 67 -4.88 -30.65 -28.52
CA SER A 67 -6.11 -30.33 -27.80
C SER A 67 -5.93 -30.47 -26.28
N ALA A 68 -5.24 -31.52 -25.84
CA ALA A 68 -4.95 -31.75 -24.42
C ALA A 68 -4.04 -30.67 -23.83
N SER A 69 -3.03 -30.24 -24.59
CA SER A 69 -2.15 -29.14 -24.20
C SER A 69 -2.91 -27.83 -24.00
N ARG A 70 -3.83 -27.46 -24.90
CA ARG A 70 -4.63 -26.24 -24.77
C ARG A 70 -5.57 -26.28 -23.56
N GLN A 71 -6.19 -27.42 -23.29
CA GLN A 71 -7.04 -27.58 -22.11
C GLN A 71 -6.22 -27.45 -20.83
N TRP A 72 -5.08 -28.13 -20.76
CA TRP A 72 -4.19 -28.07 -19.61
C TRP A 72 -3.63 -26.66 -19.38
N VAL A 73 -3.16 -25.98 -20.43
CA VAL A 73 -2.68 -24.59 -20.33
C VAL A 73 -3.80 -23.65 -19.87
N SER A 74 -5.04 -23.84 -20.35
CA SER A 74 -6.18 -23.02 -19.92
C SER A 74 -6.48 -23.21 -18.44
N GLU A 75 -6.45 -24.45 -17.94
CA GLU A 75 -6.70 -24.76 -16.53
C GLU A 75 -5.59 -24.17 -15.64
N GLU A 76 -4.33 -24.36 -16.01
CA GLU A 76 -3.17 -23.88 -15.25
C GLU A 76 -3.12 -22.33 -15.20
N LEU A 77 -3.48 -21.66 -16.30
CA LEU A 77 -3.63 -20.21 -16.33
C LEU A 77 -4.83 -19.74 -15.49
N THR A 78 -5.93 -20.49 -15.46
CA THR A 78 -7.09 -20.17 -14.64
C THR A 78 -6.74 -20.25 -13.15
N GLN A 79 -6.11 -21.35 -12.72
CA GLN A 79 -5.64 -21.52 -11.34
C GLN A 79 -4.64 -20.43 -10.94
N SER A 80 -3.70 -20.09 -11.84
CA SER A 80 -2.74 -19.01 -11.59
C SER A 80 -3.41 -17.63 -11.50
N ALA A 81 -4.44 -17.37 -12.31
CA ALA A 81 -5.21 -16.12 -12.29
C ALA A 81 -6.03 -15.99 -10.99
N GLU A 82 -6.60 -17.08 -10.49
CA GLU A 82 -7.29 -17.10 -9.19
C GLU A 82 -6.35 -16.70 -8.05
N ALA A 83 -5.13 -17.23 -8.04
CA ALA A 83 -4.12 -16.86 -7.04
C ALA A 83 -3.72 -15.37 -7.11
N VAL A 84 -3.69 -14.78 -8.31
CA VAL A 84 -3.48 -13.33 -8.48
C VAL A 84 -4.68 -12.53 -7.99
N ALA A 85 -5.90 -12.98 -8.31
CA ALA A 85 -7.14 -12.34 -7.89
C ALA A 85 -7.27 -12.31 -6.37
N GLU A 86 -6.94 -13.41 -5.68
CA GLU A 86 -6.98 -13.48 -4.22
C GLU A 86 -6.01 -12.47 -3.56
N ARG A 87 -4.79 -12.35 -4.10
CA ARG A 87 -3.86 -11.31 -3.63
C ARG A 87 -4.31 -9.89 -3.97
N GLY A 88 -5.01 -9.72 -5.10
CA GLY A 88 -5.61 -8.43 -5.46
C GLY A 88 -6.73 -8.00 -4.50
N ARG A 89 -7.56 -8.94 -4.03
CA ARG A 89 -8.58 -8.66 -3.00
C ARG A 89 -7.94 -8.21 -1.68
N ALA A 90 -6.89 -8.90 -1.24
CA ALA A 90 -6.14 -8.50 -0.04
C ALA A 90 -5.52 -7.10 -0.15
N GLU A 91 -5.01 -6.71 -1.34
CA GLU A 91 -4.55 -5.34 -1.59
C GLU A 91 -5.70 -4.32 -1.53
N GLY A 92 -6.84 -4.65 -2.13
CA GLY A 92 -8.03 -3.82 -2.14
C GLY A 92 -8.52 -3.47 -0.73
N ASP A 93 -8.60 -4.47 0.15
CA ASP A 93 -9.03 -4.28 1.54
C ASP A 93 -8.05 -3.40 2.33
N ALA A 94 -6.74 -3.62 2.15
CA ALA A 94 -5.71 -2.81 2.79
C ALA A 94 -5.76 -1.34 2.31
N TRP A 95 -6.02 -1.11 1.02
CA TRP A 95 -6.18 0.23 0.46
C TRP A 95 -7.44 0.92 0.98
N LEU A 96 -8.58 0.23 1.01
CA LEU A 96 -9.84 0.77 1.53
C LEU A 96 -9.72 1.15 3.01
N ALA A 97 -9.09 0.30 3.83
CA ALA A 97 -8.86 0.58 5.24
C ALA A 97 -7.90 1.78 5.46
N ALA A 98 -6.89 1.95 4.61
CA ALA A 98 -6.01 3.12 4.64
C ALA A 98 -6.74 4.39 4.20
N LEU A 99 -7.57 4.31 3.15
CA LEU A 99 -8.35 5.43 2.65
C LEU A 99 -9.38 5.91 3.67
N GLY A 100 -10.09 4.99 4.32
CA GLY A 100 -11.05 5.31 5.39
C GLY A 100 -10.44 6.08 6.55
N ARG A 101 -9.21 5.74 6.95
CA ARG A 101 -8.47 6.49 7.98
C ARG A 101 -8.12 7.91 7.52
N ARG A 102 -7.70 8.07 6.27
CA ARG A 102 -7.37 9.40 5.71
C ARG A 102 -8.59 10.27 5.56
N THR A 103 -9.71 9.73 5.06
CA THR A 103 -10.96 10.49 4.92
C THR A 103 -11.48 10.91 6.28
N ALA A 104 -11.46 10.02 7.29
CA ALA A 104 -11.80 10.38 8.66
C ALA A 104 -10.91 11.52 9.20
N ALA A 105 -9.59 11.43 8.99
CA ALA A 105 -8.66 12.49 9.42
C ALA A 105 -8.93 13.83 8.73
N VAL A 106 -9.21 13.84 7.42
CA VAL A 106 -9.56 15.05 6.66
C VAL A 106 -10.87 15.66 7.14
N VAL A 107 -11.89 14.84 7.38
CA VAL A 107 -13.19 15.30 7.91
C VAL A 107 -12.99 15.93 9.28
N TRP A 108 -12.24 15.29 10.18
CA TRP A 108 -11.94 15.86 11.49
C TRP A 108 -11.13 17.15 11.40
N ALA A 109 -10.14 17.23 10.51
CA ALA A 109 -9.38 18.45 10.28
C ALA A 109 -10.29 19.59 9.79
N ALA A 110 -11.22 19.31 8.89
CA ALA A 110 -12.20 20.29 8.42
C ALA A 110 -13.14 20.76 9.55
N VAL A 111 -13.62 19.84 10.40
CA VAL A 111 -14.42 20.18 11.59
C VAL A 111 -13.63 21.08 12.53
N VAL A 112 -12.38 20.74 12.84
CA VAL A 112 -11.51 21.56 13.70
C VAL A 112 -11.27 22.93 13.08
N LEU A 113 -10.98 23.00 11.79
CA LEU A 113 -10.79 24.27 11.07
C LEU A 113 -12.06 25.13 11.13
N LEU A 114 -13.23 24.51 10.96
CA LEU A 114 -14.52 25.20 11.06
C LEU A 114 -14.74 25.72 12.49
N LEU A 115 -14.47 24.90 13.51
CA LEU A 115 -14.56 25.32 14.91
C LEU A 115 -13.58 26.46 15.24
N LEU A 116 -12.37 26.42 14.70
CA LEU A 116 -11.39 27.50 14.83
C LEU A 116 -11.89 28.77 14.14
N GLY A 117 -12.42 28.64 12.92
CA GLY A 117 -13.04 29.75 12.19
C GLY A 117 -14.18 30.38 13.00
N GLN A 118 -15.10 29.56 13.52
CA GLN A 118 -16.22 30.00 14.36
C GLN A 118 -15.75 30.66 15.66
N SER A 119 -14.69 30.13 16.29
CA SER A 119 -14.12 30.71 17.52
C SER A 119 -13.46 32.06 17.23
N LEU A 120 -12.74 32.17 16.11
CA LEU A 120 -12.09 33.40 15.68
C LEU A 120 -13.11 34.46 15.23
N THR A 121 -14.21 34.07 14.58
CA THR A 121 -15.29 35.00 14.20
C THR A 121 -16.13 35.41 15.41
N ALA A 122 -16.34 34.52 16.38
CA ALA A 122 -16.92 34.90 17.67
C ALA A 122 -16.07 35.95 18.42
N VAL A 123 -14.74 35.91 18.25
CA VAL A 123 -13.83 36.92 18.80
C VAL A 123 -13.76 38.19 17.91
N GLY A 124 -13.96 38.05 16.59
CA GLY A 124 -13.75 39.10 15.59
C GLY A 124 -14.96 40.00 15.29
N THR A 125 -16.20 39.61 15.59
CA THR A 125 -17.38 40.45 15.35
C THR A 125 -18.21 40.68 16.62
N GLY A 126 -17.71 41.55 17.50
CA GLY A 126 -18.56 42.46 18.27
C GLY A 126 -19.15 41.96 19.60
N TRP A 127 -18.31 41.77 20.60
CA TRP A 127 -18.64 42.20 21.97
C TRP A 127 -17.59 43.21 22.43
N SER A 128 -17.61 44.40 21.82
CA SER A 128 -16.85 45.51 22.35
C SER A 128 -17.48 45.92 23.68
N ALA A 129 -16.67 45.87 24.74
CA ALA A 129 -16.97 46.41 26.08
C ALA A 129 -17.48 47.87 26.07
N ALA A 130 -17.43 48.56 24.93
CA ALA A 130 -18.01 49.88 24.70
C ALA A 130 -19.55 49.94 24.84
N ARG A 131 -20.28 48.81 24.79
CA ARG A 131 -21.76 48.82 24.89
C ARG A 131 -22.32 48.51 26.28
N THR A 132 -21.51 48.04 27.23
CA THR A 132 -21.93 47.79 28.63
C THR A 132 -21.56 48.92 29.60
N ALA A 133 -20.89 49.97 29.13
CA ALA A 133 -20.61 51.17 29.93
C ALA A 133 -21.64 52.31 29.75
N GLY A 134 -22.70 52.07 28.97
CA GLY A 134 -23.75 53.07 28.66
C GLY A 134 -25.17 52.69 29.10
N LEU A 135 -25.33 51.60 29.86
CA LEU A 135 -26.53 51.27 30.63
C LEU A 135 -26.17 51.28 32.11
#